data_AF-A0A6J8CQE8-F1
#
_entry.id   AF-A0A6J8CQE8-F1
#
_cell.length_a   1.000
_cell.length_b   1.000
_cell.length_c   1.000
_cell.angle_alpha   90.00
_cell.angle_beta   90.00
_cell.angle_gamma   90.00
#
_symmetry.space_group_name_H-M   'P 1'
#
loop_
_entity.id
_entity.type
_entity.pdbx_description
1 polymer ?
#
loop_
_entity_poly.entity_id
_entity_poly.type
_entity_poly.pdbx_seq_one_letter_code
_entity_poly.pdbx_strand_id
1 'polypeptide(L)'
;MVEAKISIYQKKGSEPLKNEEQLGLRNDYRLQVCQGSQLKQTFPDVDYAFFGYNILRGYPLADGHDPGFTFPIFKIDYTNGGQSGDCRFSVHHGLIVIPDVSCITSFSSTIVQNKYEFSRSLSTSASASAGGGIGPFSASFSASAGFKYSTSTMATGESVFIFSTAECMYYFSKLIPETPPFSDAFLSWVYKLNNSDVKQDYFDFFDTYGTHFPSYLLFGAKFTYKHRMSSNDFQTKRSFRVNVAYEASITAKILTAGSSYS
;
A
#
# COMPACT_ATOMS: atom_id res chain seq x y z
N MET A 1 -5.13 -16.27 -10.22
CA MET A 1 -4.79 -15.01 -9.52
C MET A 1 -4.94 -13.86 -10.49
N VAL A 2 -5.16 -12.65 -9.97
CA VAL A 2 -5.41 -11.43 -10.76
C VAL A 2 -4.32 -10.40 -10.51
N GLU A 3 -3.94 -9.65 -11.54
CA GLU A 3 -3.00 -8.54 -11.42
C GLU A 3 -3.59 -7.39 -10.58
N ALA A 4 -2.82 -6.85 -9.63
CA ALA A 4 -3.18 -5.66 -8.86
C ALA A 4 -2.07 -4.61 -8.90
N LYS A 5 -2.44 -3.33 -8.93
CA LYS A 5 -1.55 -2.26 -8.49
C LYS A 5 -1.64 -2.18 -6.98
N ILE A 6 -0.53 -2.11 -6.25
CA ILE A 6 -0.56 -2.03 -4.79
C ILE A 6 0.41 -0.93 -4.36
N SER A 7 0.08 -0.15 -3.35
CA SER A 7 1.05 0.77 -2.73
C SER A 7 1.62 0.16 -1.47
N ILE A 8 2.93 0.27 -1.31
CA ILE A 8 3.63 -0.08 -0.08
C ILE A 8 4.21 1.22 0.46
N TYR A 9 3.71 1.63 1.61
CA TYR A 9 4.23 2.80 2.30
C TYR A 9 4.92 2.35 3.57
N GLN A 10 6.11 2.91 3.81
CA GLN A 10 6.64 2.87 5.16
C GLN A 10 5.83 3.82 6.03
N LYS A 11 5.22 3.29 7.09
CA LYS A 11 4.61 4.12 8.14
C LYS A 11 5.76 4.76 8.90
N LYS A 12 5.85 6.09 8.88
CA LYS A 12 6.87 6.82 9.65
C LYS A 12 6.62 6.56 11.15
N GLY A 13 7.40 5.65 11.74
CA GLY A 13 7.69 5.70 13.18
C GLY A 13 8.53 6.95 13.47
N SER A 14 8.55 7.40 14.71
CA SER A 14 9.31 8.57 15.19
C SER A 14 10.82 8.40 14.97
N GLU A 15 11.26 8.55 13.72
CA GLU A 15 12.65 8.80 13.39
C GLU A 15 12.78 10.26 12.95
N PRO A 16 13.65 11.03 13.61
CA PRO A 16 13.86 12.42 13.27
C PRO A 16 14.38 12.52 11.84
N LEU A 17 13.79 13.44 11.07
CA LEU A 17 14.41 13.91 9.84
C LEU A 17 15.78 14.46 10.23
N LYS A 18 16.84 13.71 9.94
CA LYS A 18 18.20 14.22 10.08
C LYS A 18 18.35 15.39 9.14
N ASN A 19 18.36 16.58 9.72
CA ASN A 19 18.75 17.89 9.19
C ASN A 19 18.09 18.30 7.86
N GLU A 20 17.29 19.37 7.93
CA GLU A 20 16.63 20.09 6.82
C GLU A 20 17.58 20.73 5.79
N GLU A 21 18.82 20.26 5.65
CA GLU A 21 19.78 20.72 4.63
C GLU A 21 19.96 19.76 3.44
N GLN A 22 19.20 18.66 3.35
CA GLN A 22 19.22 17.75 2.18
C GLN A 22 17.87 17.56 1.47
N LEU A 23 16.93 18.48 1.66
CA LEU A 23 15.69 18.56 0.85
C LEU A 23 15.80 19.58 -0.29
N GLY A 24 17.02 19.96 -0.65
CA GLY A 24 17.27 20.60 -1.93
C GLY A 24 16.99 19.60 -3.05
N LEU A 25 16.12 19.96 -3.99
CA LEU A 25 16.06 19.35 -5.31
C LEU A 25 17.50 19.32 -5.86
N ARG A 26 18.19 18.19 -5.72
CA ARG A 26 19.46 17.99 -6.40
C ARG A 26 19.12 17.84 -7.88
N ASN A 27 19.27 18.96 -8.58
CA ASN A 27 19.29 19.03 -10.03
C ASN A 27 20.61 18.42 -10.57
N ASP A 28 20.96 17.22 -10.11
CA ASP A 28 22.07 16.44 -10.66
C ASP A 28 21.54 15.65 -11.86
N TYR A 29 21.30 16.34 -12.97
CA TYR A 29 21.17 15.74 -14.31
C TYR A 29 22.51 15.19 -14.84
N ARG A 30 23.45 14.88 -13.95
CA ARG A 30 24.62 14.08 -14.30
C ARG A 30 24.12 12.65 -14.39
N LEU A 31 23.93 12.18 -15.62
CA LEU A 31 23.85 10.76 -15.96
C LEU A 31 24.99 10.05 -15.25
N GLN A 32 24.71 9.49 -14.06
CA GLN A 32 25.68 8.73 -13.33
C GLN A 32 25.82 7.43 -14.11
N VAL A 33 26.94 7.30 -14.83
CA VAL A 33 27.27 6.03 -15.47
C VAL A 33 27.34 5.02 -14.33
N CYS A 34 26.49 3.98 -14.37
CA CYS A 34 26.51 2.92 -13.36
C CYS A 34 27.84 2.15 -13.49
N GLN A 35 28.92 2.67 -12.90
CA GLN A 35 30.23 2.05 -12.82
C GLN A 35 30.71 2.15 -11.37
N GLY A 36 30.70 1.01 -10.66
CA GLY A 36 31.26 0.93 -9.31
C GLY A 36 30.62 -0.15 -8.46
N SER A 37 31.45 -1.08 -7.98
CA SER A 37 31.16 -2.23 -7.13
C SER A 37 30.80 -1.89 -5.67
N GLN A 38 29.96 -0.87 -5.46
CA GLN A 38 29.46 -0.46 -4.14
C GLN A 38 27.93 -0.54 -4.12
N LEU A 39 27.39 -1.74 -4.34
CA LEU A 39 25.95 -2.00 -4.27
C LEU A 39 25.70 -3.05 -3.19
N LYS A 40 25.17 -2.59 -2.05
CA LYS A 40 24.71 -3.46 -0.96
C LYS A 40 23.43 -2.96 -0.28
N GLN A 41 22.67 -2.09 -0.95
CA GLN A 41 21.33 -1.74 -0.47
C GLN A 41 20.31 -2.32 -1.45
N THR A 42 19.60 -3.35 -1.00
CA THR A 42 18.32 -3.70 -1.58
C THR A 42 17.34 -2.58 -1.26
N PHE A 43 16.47 -2.26 -2.21
CA PHE A 43 15.42 -1.28 -1.96
C PHE A 43 14.49 -1.82 -0.86
N PRO A 44 14.33 -1.14 0.29
CA PRO A 44 13.51 -1.66 1.38
C PRO A 44 12.10 -2.00 0.89
N ASP A 45 11.58 -3.15 1.30
CA ASP A 45 10.22 -3.61 0.96
C ASP A 45 9.96 -3.87 -0.54
N VAL A 46 10.98 -3.81 -1.42
CA VAL A 46 10.81 -4.10 -2.86
C VAL A 46 10.38 -5.52 -3.13
N ASP A 47 10.74 -6.44 -2.23
CA ASP A 47 10.46 -7.87 -2.36
C ASP A 47 8.96 -8.19 -2.34
N TYR A 48 8.13 -7.31 -1.77
CA TYR A 48 6.68 -7.47 -1.84
C TYR A 48 6.14 -7.42 -3.29
N ALA A 49 6.92 -6.94 -4.27
CA ALA A 49 6.61 -7.07 -5.69
C ALA A 49 6.43 -8.54 -6.12
N PHE A 50 7.06 -9.45 -5.39
CA PHE A 50 7.08 -10.87 -5.70
C PHE A 50 6.09 -11.68 -4.86
N PHE A 51 5.39 -11.02 -3.93
CA PHE A 51 4.48 -11.66 -2.97
C PHE A 51 3.06 -11.72 -3.54
N GLY A 52 2.27 -12.69 -3.07
CA GLY A 52 0.84 -12.68 -3.28
C GLY A 52 0.12 -11.68 -2.37
N TYR A 53 -1.08 -11.27 -2.77
CA TYR A 53 -1.95 -10.39 -1.99
C TYR A 53 -3.38 -10.93 -1.89
N ASN A 54 -3.86 -11.15 -0.66
CA ASN A 54 -5.22 -11.52 -0.35
C ASN A 54 -6.07 -10.25 -0.13
N ILE A 55 -6.78 -9.83 -1.18
CA ILE A 55 -7.62 -8.61 -1.15
C ILE A 55 -8.70 -8.63 -0.08
N LEU A 56 -9.16 -9.81 0.38
CA LEU A 56 -10.19 -9.91 1.41
C LEU A 56 -9.61 -9.67 2.81
N ARG A 57 -8.36 -10.09 3.04
CA ARG A 57 -7.67 -9.98 4.33
C ARG A 57 -6.87 -8.69 4.46
N GLY A 58 -6.56 -8.02 3.35
CA GLY A 58 -5.86 -6.75 3.33
C GLY A 58 -6.42 -5.72 4.29
N TYR A 59 -5.54 -4.94 4.89
CA TYR A 59 -5.88 -3.77 5.67
C TYR A 59 -4.75 -2.74 5.60
N PRO A 60 -4.76 -1.83 4.61
CA PRO A 60 -3.72 -0.81 4.40
C PRO A 60 -3.56 0.21 5.54
N LEU A 61 -4.41 0.16 6.57
CA LEU A 61 -4.33 0.97 7.78
C LEU A 61 -3.86 0.18 9.00
N ALA A 62 -3.38 -1.05 8.81
CA ALA A 62 -2.86 -1.86 9.90
C ALA A 62 -1.70 -1.15 10.60
N ASP A 63 -1.53 -1.43 11.89
CA ASP A 63 -0.32 -1.05 12.60
C ASP A 63 0.80 -2.01 12.18
N GLY A 64 1.79 -1.48 11.44
CA GLY A 64 2.84 -2.27 10.82
C GLY A 64 2.48 -2.67 9.40
N HIS A 65 2.71 -3.93 9.08
CA HIS A 65 2.55 -4.47 7.73
C HIS A 65 1.07 -4.78 7.39
N ASP A 66 0.68 -4.56 6.13
CA ASP A 66 -0.65 -4.91 5.64
C ASP A 66 -0.82 -6.44 5.63
N PRO A 67 -1.76 -7.01 6.43
CA PRO A 67 -1.99 -8.46 6.52
C PRO A 67 -2.48 -9.11 5.22
N GLY A 68 -2.72 -8.32 4.17
CA GLY A 68 -3.06 -8.80 2.85
C GLY A 68 -1.89 -9.45 2.12
N PHE A 69 -0.63 -9.06 2.37
CA PHE A 69 0.48 -9.77 1.71
C PHE A 69 0.66 -11.17 2.28
N THR A 70 1.05 -12.09 1.40
CA THR A 70 1.10 -13.53 1.66
C THR A 70 2.46 -14.10 1.24
N PHE A 71 2.55 -15.35 0.78
CA PHE A 71 3.83 -15.94 0.41
C PHE A 71 4.35 -15.47 -0.97
N PRO A 72 5.67 -15.56 -1.24
CA PRO A 72 6.26 -15.26 -2.55
C PRO A 72 5.71 -16.16 -3.67
N ILE A 73 5.13 -15.53 -4.69
CA ILE A 73 4.71 -16.18 -5.94
C ILE A 73 5.91 -16.33 -6.87
N PHE A 74 6.75 -15.30 -6.93
CA PHE A 74 7.94 -15.28 -7.79
C PHE A 74 9.21 -15.56 -6.99
N LYS A 75 10.23 -16.10 -7.64
CA LYS A 75 11.56 -16.30 -7.07
C LYS A 75 12.18 -14.93 -6.82
N ILE A 76 12.85 -14.79 -5.67
CA ILE A 76 13.60 -13.60 -5.28
C ILE A 76 15.09 -13.96 -5.31
N ASP A 77 15.75 -13.56 -6.38
CA ASP A 77 17.11 -13.82 -6.80
C ASP A 77 17.77 -12.57 -7.42
N TYR A 78 18.71 -11.98 -6.69
CA TYR A 78 19.44 -10.78 -7.12
C TYR A 78 20.71 -11.10 -7.94
N THR A 79 21.04 -12.37 -8.18
CA THR A 79 22.30 -12.77 -8.84
C THR A 79 22.43 -12.25 -10.27
N ASN A 80 21.31 -12.20 -11.01
CA ASN A 80 21.21 -11.63 -12.36
C ASN A 80 20.41 -10.32 -12.36
N GLY A 81 20.32 -9.66 -11.21
CA GLY A 81 19.58 -8.42 -11.03
C GLY A 81 20.20 -7.23 -11.75
N GLY A 82 19.38 -6.20 -11.96
CA GLY A 82 19.82 -4.89 -12.42
C GLY A 82 19.98 -3.89 -11.29
N GLN A 83 19.89 -2.61 -11.65
CA GLN A 83 19.84 -1.51 -10.71
C GLN A 83 18.58 -0.67 -10.92
N SER A 84 18.19 0.08 -9.90
CA SER A 84 17.18 1.13 -10.05
C SER A 84 17.63 2.18 -11.06
N GLY A 85 16.67 2.94 -11.62
CA GLY A 85 16.96 3.93 -12.67
C GLY A 85 17.95 5.04 -12.28
N ASP A 86 18.18 5.24 -10.99
CA ASP A 86 19.18 6.16 -10.42
C ASP A 86 20.48 5.46 -9.95
N CYS A 87 20.67 4.20 -10.32
CA CYS A 87 21.79 3.33 -9.93
C CYS A 87 21.97 3.14 -8.40
N ARG A 88 20.98 3.48 -7.55
CA ARG A 88 21.14 3.45 -6.07
C ARG A 88 20.90 2.09 -5.44
N PHE A 89 20.01 1.30 -6.01
CA PHE A 89 19.56 0.03 -5.42
C PHE A 89 19.78 -1.12 -6.37
N SER A 90 20.10 -2.28 -5.81
CA SER A 90 20.02 -3.55 -6.55
C SER A 90 18.56 -3.93 -6.73
N VAL A 91 18.19 -4.34 -7.93
CA VAL A 91 16.82 -4.68 -8.32
C VAL A 91 16.83 -6.05 -8.97
N HIS A 92 15.85 -6.88 -8.63
CA HIS A 92 15.71 -8.22 -9.19
C HIS A 92 15.47 -8.20 -10.71
N HIS A 93 15.94 -9.23 -11.43
CA HIS A 93 15.62 -9.43 -12.85
C HIS A 93 14.10 -9.56 -13.08
N GLY A 94 13.52 -8.82 -14.02
CA GLY A 94 12.07 -8.87 -14.20
C GLY A 94 11.30 -7.79 -13.42
N LEU A 95 12.02 -6.93 -12.68
CA LEU A 95 11.46 -5.76 -12.01
C LEU A 95 12.19 -4.50 -12.48
N ILE A 96 11.42 -3.48 -12.86
CA ILE A 96 11.93 -2.13 -13.10
C ILE A 96 11.59 -1.28 -11.88
N VAL A 97 12.55 -0.53 -11.35
CA VAL A 97 12.34 0.45 -10.26
C VAL A 97 12.84 1.81 -10.74
N ILE A 98 11.96 2.81 -10.75
CA ILE A 98 12.24 4.16 -11.28
C ILE A 98 11.96 5.19 -10.18
N PRO A 99 12.87 6.15 -9.94
CA PRO A 99 12.59 7.27 -9.06
C PRO A 99 11.46 8.14 -9.64
N ASP A 100 10.45 8.41 -8.83
CA ASP A 100 9.30 9.26 -9.16
C ASP A 100 8.90 10.04 -7.91
N VAL A 101 9.71 11.05 -7.60
CA VAL A 101 9.56 11.82 -6.36
C VAL A 101 8.43 12.83 -6.51
N SER A 102 7.34 12.60 -5.82
CA SER A 102 6.18 13.49 -5.79
C SER A 102 5.53 13.49 -4.42
N CYS A 103 5.41 14.67 -3.81
CA CYS A 103 4.91 14.82 -2.45
C CYS A 103 3.67 15.72 -2.40
N ILE A 104 2.57 15.17 -1.91
CA ILE A 104 1.36 15.91 -1.54
C ILE A 104 1.37 16.03 -0.01
N THR A 105 1.86 17.17 0.48
CA THR A 105 1.96 17.47 1.92
C THR A 105 0.68 18.10 2.49
N SER A 106 -0.27 18.50 1.65
CA SER A 106 -1.58 18.96 2.07
C SER A 106 -2.49 17.76 2.38
N PHE A 107 -3.00 17.72 3.60
CA PHE A 107 -3.94 16.70 4.03
C PHE A 107 -5.27 16.83 3.28
N SER A 108 -5.62 15.82 2.50
CA SER A 108 -6.96 15.66 1.94
C SER A 108 -7.81 14.80 2.86
N SER A 109 -9.00 15.28 3.22
CA SER A 109 -9.91 14.58 4.13
C SER A 109 -11.13 14.04 3.40
N THR A 110 -11.40 12.75 3.58
CA THR A 110 -12.60 12.08 3.06
C THR A 110 -13.48 11.63 4.20
N ILE A 111 -14.77 11.97 4.13
CA ILE A 111 -15.79 11.48 5.08
C ILE A 111 -16.30 10.14 4.56
N VAL A 112 -16.38 9.16 5.46
CA VAL A 112 -16.75 7.77 5.18
C VAL A 112 -17.86 7.37 6.15
N GLN A 113 -19.04 7.10 5.59
CA GLN A 113 -20.27 6.86 6.37
C GLN A 113 -20.82 5.45 6.21
N ASN A 114 -20.31 4.66 5.27
CA ASN A 114 -20.81 3.31 5.03
C ASN A 114 -19.69 2.34 4.61
N LYS A 115 -20.04 1.05 4.61
CA LYS A 115 -19.13 -0.04 4.25
C LYS A 115 -18.52 0.12 2.86
N TYR A 116 -19.30 0.59 1.88
CA TYR A 116 -18.83 0.74 0.50
C TYR A 116 -17.78 1.86 0.39
N GLU A 117 -18.07 3.03 0.97
CA GLU A 117 -17.12 4.14 1.03
C GLU A 117 -15.85 3.74 1.76
N PHE A 118 -15.95 2.97 2.85
CA PHE A 118 -14.80 2.50 3.60
C PHE A 118 -13.93 1.53 2.80
N SER A 119 -14.54 0.57 2.11
CA SER A 119 -13.82 -0.32 1.18
C SER A 119 -13.11 0.49 0.10
N ARG A 120 -13.82 1.45 -0.50
CA ARG A 120 -13.25 2.33 -1.53
C ARG A 120 -12.07 3.15 -1.00
N SER A 121 -12.17 3.72 0.20
CA SER A 121 -11.07 4.46 0.84
C SER A 121 -9.85 3.58 1.10
N LEU A 122 -10.05 2.33 1.55
CA LEU A 122 -8.93 1.37 1.68
C LEU A 122 -8.33 1.00 0.32
N SER A 123 -9.16 0.87 -0.71
CA SER A 123 -8.72 0.53 -2.07
C SER A 123 -7.84 1.62 -2.66
N THR A 124 -8.28 2.87 -2.53
CA THR A 124 -7.49 4.05 -2.89
C THR A 124 -6.21 4.12 -2.08
N SER A 125 -6.28 3.82 -0.77
CA SER A 125 -5.10 3.78 0.11
C SER A 125 -4.09 2.70 -0.32
N ALA A 126 -4.55 1.55 -0.80
CA ALA A 126 -3.70 0.52 -1.37
C ALA A 126 -3.30 0.80 -2.83
N SER A 127 -3.75 1.89 -3.46
CA SER A 127 -3.70 2.07 -4.93
C SER A 127 -4.14 0.84 -5.72
N ALA A 128 -5.05 0.05 -5.15
CA ALA A 128 -5.62 -1.13 -5.77
C ALA A 128 -6.51 -0.70 -6.93
N SER A 129 -5.95 -0.70 -8.14
CA SER A 129 -6.73 -0.64 -9.37
C SER A 129 -6.63 -2.00 -10.07
N ALA A 130 -7.70 -2.78 -10.05
CA ALA A 130 -7.86 -3.87 -11.01
C ALA A 130 -8.21 -3.23 -12.36
N GLY A 131 -7.54 -3.67 -13.43
CA GLY A 131 -7.82 -3.19 -14.79
C GLY A 131 -9.31 -3.35 -15.14
N GLY A 132 -9.95 -2.24 -15.51
CA GLY A 132 -11.05 -2.22 -16.48
C GLY A 132 -12.34 -3.00 -16.17
N GLY A 133 -12.78 -3.13 -14.92
CA GLY A 133 -14.08 -3.77 -14.61
C GLY A 133 -14.79 -3.18 -13.40
N ILE A 134 -16.05 -2.77 -13.56
CA ILE A 134 -16.95 -2.41 -12.46
C ILE A 134 -17.38 -3.72 -11.77
N GLY A 135 -16.60 -4.18 -10.78
CA GLY A 135 -16.88 -5.30 -9.85
C GLY A 135 -15.61 -6.10 -9.50
N PRO A 136 -15.36 -6.62 -8.26
CA PRO A 136 -16.15 -6.69 -7.02
C PRO A 136 -15.43 -6.01 -5.81
N PHE A 137 -15.30 -4.68 -5.79
CA PHE A 137 -14.72 -3.98 -4.63
C PHE A 137 -15.56 -4.03 -3.33
N SER A 138 -16.81 -4.50 -3.41
CA SER A 138 -17.72 -4.57 -2.25
C SER A 138 -17.26 -5.55 -1.16
N ALA A 139 -16.47 -6.56 -1.53
CA ALA A 139 -15.93 -7.56 -0.61
C ALA A 139 -14.47 -7.31 -0.22
N SER A 140 -13.77 -6.39 -0.88
CA SER A 140 -12.37 -6.06 -0.54
C SER A 140 -12.26 -5.70 0.94
N PHE A 141 -11.21 -6.22 1.58
CA PHE A 141 -10.85 -6.02 2.98
C PHE A 141 -11.86 -6.54 4.01
N SER A 142 -12.97 -7.15 3.57
CA SER A 142 -14.09 -7.53 4.43
C SER A 142 -13.77 -8.61 5.45
N ALA A 143 -12.71 -9.39 5.24
CA ALA A 143 -12.24 -10.38 6.20
C ALA A 143 -11.33 -9.77 7.29
N SER A 144 -10.80 -8.56 7.08
CA SER A 144 -9.89 -7.91 8.03
C SER A 144 -10.61 -7.44 9.31
N ALA A 145 -9.94 -7.58 10.45
CA ALA A 145 -10.50 -7.21 11.75
C ALA A 145 -10.83 -5.70 11.83
N GLY A 146 -9.93 -4.84 11.33
CA GLY A 146 -10.11 -3.39 11.33
C GLY A 146 -11.27 -2.92 10.45
N PHE A 147 -11.51 -3.58 9.31
CA PHE A 147 -12.67 -3.31 8.47
C PHE A 147 -13.97 -3.77 9.14
N LYS A 148 -14.01 -5.00 9.68
CA LYS A 148 -15.19 -5.53 10.39
C LYS A 148 -15.60 -4.61 11.54
N TYR A 149 -14.63 -4.20 12.37
CA TYR A 149 -14.87 -3.28 13.47
C TYR A 149 -15.47 -1.95 13.00
N SER A 150 -14.78 -1.27 12.08
CA SER A 150 -15.18 0.07 11.63
C SER A 150 -16.54 0.05 10.93
N THR A 151 -16.78 -0.96 10.09
CA THR A 151 -18.05 -1.09 9.34
C THR A 151 -19.21 -1.52 10.21
N SER A 152 -18.98 -2.29 11.28
CA SER A 152 -20.01 -2.59 12.28
C SER A 152 -20.48 -1.32 13.00
N THR A 153 -19.57 -0.44 13.43
CA THR A 153 -19.94 0.82 14.12
C THR A 153 -20.64 1.83 13.20
N MET A 154 -20.37 1.77 11.90
CA MET A 154 -21.14 2.56 10.91
C MET A 154 -22.53 1.96 10.69
N ALA A 155 -22.63 0.63 10.61
CA ALA A 155 -23.90 -0.06 10.37
C ALA A 155 -24.90 0.12 11.52
N THR A 156 -24.43 0.21 12.77
CA THR A 156 -25.27 0.55 13.93
C THR A 156 -25.63 2.04 14.02
N GLY A 157 -25.10 2.86 13.11
CA GLY A 157 -25.31 4.30 13.11
C GLY A 157 -24.55 5.04 14.21
N GLU A 158 -23.62 4.39 14.90
CA GLU A 158 -22.87 4.99 16.01
C GLU A 158 -21.79 5.97 15.54
N SER A 159 -21.12 5.68 14.43
CA SER A 159 -19.91 6.38 14.03
C SER A 159 -19.85 6.75 12.55
N VAL A 160 -19.23 7.89 12.27
CA VAL A 160 -18.72 8.31 10.97
C VAL A 160 -17.18 8.35 11.06
N PHE A 161 -16.49 7.96 9.99
CA PHE A 161 -15.03 8.05 9.92
C PHE A 161 -14.60 9.19 9.00
N ILE A 162 -13.54 9.90 9.38
CA ILE A 162 -12.89 10.90 8.54
C ILE A 162 -11.43 10.48 8.35
N PHE A 163 -11.02 10.36 7.10
CA PHE A 163 -9.67 9.94 6.70
C PHE A 163 -8.91 11.14 6.16
N SER A 164 -7.93 11.63 6.91
CA SER A 164 -7.03 12.68 6.45
C SER A 164 -5.71 12.06 6.00
N THR A 165 -5.39 12.14 4.70
CA THR A 165 -4.20 11.51 4.14
C THR A 165 -3.26 12.52 3.49
N ALA A 166 -1.96 12.32 3.69
CA ALA A 166 -0.87 12.95 2.97
C ALA A 166 0.10 11.87 2.49
N GLU A 167 0.69 12.05 1.32
CA GLU A 167 1.49 11.03 0.64
C GLU A 167 2.73 11.65 -0.01
N CYS A 168 3.84 10.93 0.08
CA CYS A 168 5.10 11.23 -0.59
C CYS A 168 5.53 9.96 -1.32
N MET A 169 5.49 9.97 -2.64
CA MET A 169 6.05 8.92 -3.48
C MET A 169 7.53 9.21 -3.73
N TYR A 170 8.35 8.17 -3.71
CA TYR A 170 9.79 8.26 -4.01
C TYR A 170 10.16 7.44 -5.24
N TYR A 171 9.56 6.25 -5.38
CA TYR A 171 9.80 5.33 -6.48
C TYR A 171 8.50 4.64 -6.87
N PHE A 172 8.43 4.20 -8.12
CA PHE A 172 7.52 3.13 -8.48
C PHE A 172 8.31 1.93 -9.00
N SER A 173 7.72 0.74 -8.89
CA SER A 173 8.18 -0.43 -9.61
C SER A 173 7.12 -1.03 -10.49
N LYS A 174 7.58 -1.74 -11.52
CA LYS A 174 6.73 -2.50 -12.44
C LYS A 174 7.36 -3.84 -12.76
N LEU A 175 6.60 -4.92 -12.66
CA LEU A 175 6.99 -6.22 -13.21
C LEU A 175 6.97 -6.15 -14.74
N ILE A 176 8.05 -6.58 -15.39
CA ILE A 176 8.12 -6.62 -16.86
C ILE A 176 7.53 -7.92 -17.41
N PRO A 177 7.06 -7.93 -18.68
CA PRO A 177 6.35 -9.08 -19.28
C PRO A 177 7.18 -10.37 -19.35
N GLU A 178 8.50 -10.27 -19.36
CA GLU A 178 9.42 -11.37 -19.07
C GLU A 178 9.37 -11.62 -17.56
N THR A 179 8.25 -12.17 -17.11
CA THR A 179 7.94 -12.33 -15.68
C THR A 179 9.09 -13.05 -14.96
N PRO A 180 9.48 -12.61 -13.76
CA PRO A 180 10.43 -13.36 -12.94
C PRO A 180 9.95 -14.81 -12.81
N PRO A 181 10.87 -15.79 -12.76
CA PRO A 181 10.47 -17.18 -12.63
C PRO A 181 9.65 -17.36 -11.36
N PHE A 182 8.62 -18.22 -11.41
CA PHE A 182 7.86 -18.57 -10.23
C PHE A 182 8.74 -19.25 -9.17
N SER A 183 8.38 -19.13 -7.90
CA SER A 183 9.06 -19.87 -6.84
C SER A 183 8.73 -21.37 -6.94
N ASP A 184 9.68 -22.25 -6.58
CA ASP A 184 9.47 -23.71 -6.64
C ASP A 184 8.30 -24.15 -5.76
N ALA A 185 8.12 -23.49 -4.61
CA ALA A 185 6.99 -23.72 -3.71
C ALA A 185 5.66 -23.36 -4.38
N PHE A 186 5.60 -22.22 -5.07
CA PHE A 186 4.41 -21.79 -5.79
C PHE A 186 4.07 -22.76 -6.93
N LEU A 187 5.07 -23.17 -7.73
CA LEU A 187 4.89 -24.15 -8.79
C LEU A 187 4.40 -25.49 -8.26
N SER A 188 4.92 -25.96 -7.13
CA SER A 188 4.48 -27.20 -6.49
C SER A 188 2.98 -27.16 -6.14
N TRP A 189 2.48 -26.03 -5.67
CA TRP A 189 1.06 -25.82 -5.45
C TRP A 189 0.25 -25.79 -6.74
N VAL A 190 0.74 -25.11 -7.78
CA VAL A 190 0.07 -25.10 -9.10
C VAL A 190 -0.05 -26.53 -9.66
N TYR A 191 1.02 -27.33 -9.57
CA TYR A 191 0.97 -28.73 -10.01
C TYR A 191 0.01 -29.57 -9.17
N LYS A 192 -0.06 -29.34 -7.85
CA LYS A 192 -1.06 -29.99 -6.97
C LYS A 192 -2.49 -29.65 -7.43
N LEU A 193 -2.78 -28.37 -7.66
CA LEU A 193 -4.11 -27.92 -8.06
C LEU A 193 -4.51 -28.40 -9.45
N ASN A 194 -3.58 -28.50 -10.39
CA ASN A 194 -3.86 -29.02 -11.73
C ASN A 194 -4.38 -30.47 -11.73
N ASN A 195 -4.13 -31.21 -10.65
CA ASN A 195 -4.54 -32.60 -10.47
C ASN A 195 -5.57 -32.78 -9.34
N SER A 196 -6.18 -31.70 -8.84
CA SER A 196 -7.12 -31.76 -7.72
C SER A 196 -8.49 -31.17 -8.08
N ASP A 197 -9.54 -31.95 -7.80
CA ASP A 197 -10.93 -31.48 -7.81
C ASP A 197 -11.43 -31.11 -6.39
N VAL A 198 -10.55 -31.14 -5.39
CA VAL A 198 -10.90 -30.85 -4.00
C VAL A 198 -10.97 -29.34 -3.80
N LYS A 199 -12.19 -28.81 -3.59
CA LYS A 199 -12.42 -27.38 -3.35
C LYS A 199 -11.53 -26.79 -2.24
N GLN A 200 -11.22 -27.57 -1.21
CA GLN A 200 -10.38 -27.12 -0.10
C GLN A 200 -8.96 -26.78 -0.56
N ASP A 201 -8.39 -27.51 -1.52
CA ASP A 201 -7.04 -27.22 -2.01
C ASP A 201 -6.96 -25.83 -2.65
N TYR A 202 -8.03 -25.39 -3.34
CA TYR A 202 -8.11 -24.04 -3.89
C TYR A 202 -8.21 -22.97 -2.80
N PHE A 203 -8.96 -23.23 -1.72
CA PHE A 203 -9.03 -22.29 -0.59
C PHE A 203 -7.70 -22.20 0.14
N ASP A 204 -7.02 -23.33 0.38
CA ASP A 204 -5.69 -23.35 0.99
C ASP A 204 -4.66 -22.61 0.12
N PHE A 205 -4.77 -22.74 -1.20
CA PHE A 205 -3.95 -21.97 -2.14
C PHE A 205 -4.19 -20.46 -2.01
N PHE A 206 -5.45 -20.01 -1.97
CA PHE A 206 -5.76 -18.59 -1.80
C PHE A 206 -5.42 -18.05 -0.41
N ASP A 207 -5.44 -18.90 0.61
CA ASP A 207 -4.95 -18.53 1.95
C ASP A 207 -3.42 -18.43 1.99
N THR A 208 -2.72 -19.22 1.18
CA THR A 208 -1.25 -19.24 1.09
C THR A 208 -0.69 -18.15 0.18
N TYR A 209 -1.24 -17.95 -1.02
CA TYR A 209 -0.70 -17.02 -2.02
C TYR A 209 -1.63 -15.84 -2.32
N GLY A 210 -2.75 -15.74 -1.61
CA GLY A 210 -3.70 -14.67 -1.87
C GLY A 210 -4.45 -14.84 -3.19
N THR A 211 -5.14 -13.78 -3.59
CA THR A 211 -5.99 -13.76 -4.79
C THR A 211 -5.38 -12.94 -5.92
N HIS A 212 -4.46 -12.04 -5.58
CA HIS A 212 -3.81 -11.11 -6.47
C HIS A 212 -2.29 -11.21 -6.36
N PHE A 213 -1.58 -10.60 -7.31
CA PHE A 213 -0.16 -10.30 -7.19
C PHE A 213 0.09 -8.86 -7.65
N PRO A 214 1.05 -8.13 -7.03
CA PRO A 214 1.38 -6.78 -7.41
C PRO A 214 2.19 -6.77 -8.70
N SER A 215 1.68 -6.14 -9.75
CA SER A 215 2.47 -5.84 -10.95
C SER A 215 3.05 -4.45 -10.98
N TYR A 216 2.53 -3.58 -10.13
CA TYR A 216 2.93 -2.19 -10.01
C TYR A 216 2.91 -1.82 -8.53
N LEU A 217 4.03 -1.28 -8.04
CA LEU A 217 4.15 -0.82 -6.68
C LEU A 217 4.53 0.65 -6.63
N LEU A 218 3.89 1.39 -5.74
CA LEU A 218 4.33 2.72 -5.31
C LEU A 218 5.06 2.59 -3.99
N PHE A 219 6.26 3.16 -3.91
CA PHE A 219 7.07 3.21 -2.71
C PHE A 219 7.20 4.65 -2.23
N GLY A 220 6.96 4.83 -0.94
CA GLY A 220 6.90 6.16 -0.36
C GLY A 220 6.59 6.18 1.12
N ALA A 221 6.24 7.37 1.60
CA ALA A 221 5.67 7.60 2.90
C ALA A 221 4.20 8.03 2.76
N LYS A 222 3.31 7.43 3.55
CA LYS A 222 1.92 7.86 3.64
C LYS A 222 1.53 7.99 5.09
N PHE A 223 0.93 9.13 5.42
CA PHE A 223 0.33 9.35 6.71
C PHE A 223 -1.19 9.41 6.54
N THR A 224 -1.91 8.53 7.23
CA THR A 224 -3.37 8.55 7.27
C THR A 224 -3.82 8.69 8.71
N TYR A 225 -4.43 9.83 9.02
CA TYR A 225 -5.16 10.04 10.28
C TYR A 225 -6.59 9.57 10.10
N LYS A 226 -6.97 8.51 10.81
CA LYS A 226 -8.33 7.98 10.86
C LYS A 226 -9.03 8.52 12.11
N HIS A 227 -9.86 9.53 11.93
CA HIS A 227 -10.70 10.07 12.99
C HIS A 227 -12.05 9.36 13.03
N ARG A 228 -12.48 8.91 14.21
CA ARG A 228 -13.83 8.40 14.45
C ARG A 228 -14.63 9.47 15.18
N MET A 229 -15.78 9.83 14.62
CA MET A 229 -16.72 10.79 15.20
C MET A 229 -18.06 10.11 15.44
N SER A 230 -18.74 10.43 16.54
CA SER A 230 -20.10 9.92 16.75
C SER A 230 -21.04 10.50 15.69
N SER A 231 -22.05 9.74 15.26
CA SER A 231 -23.02 10.24 14.28
C SER A 231 -23.76 11.48 14.79
N ASN A 232 -24.06 11.54 16.10
CA ASN A 232 -24.70 12.71 16.70
C ASN A 232 -23.82 13.95 16.60
N ASP A 233 -22.54 13.86 17.00
CA ASP A 233 -21.61 14.99 16.92
C ASP A 233 -21.40 15.44 15.48
N PHE A 234 -21.34 14.49 14.55
CA PHE A 234 -21.25 14.78 13.12
C PHE A 234 -22.46 15.59 12.63
N GLN A 235 -23.69 15.19 12.99
CA GLN A 235 -24.89 15.94 12.62
C GLN A 235 -24.96 17.31 13.30
N THR A 236 -24.59 17.40 14.59
CA THR A 236 -24.53 18.66 15.32
C THR A 236 -23.54 19.61 14.65
N LYS A 237 -22.30 19.18 14.38
CA LYS A 237 -21.30 20.00 13.67
C LYS A 237 -21.80 20.43 12.29
N ARG A 238 -22.46 19.53 11.55
CA ARG A 238 -23.07 19.85 10.26
C ARG A 238 -24.16 20.92 10.37
N SER A 239 -25.01 20.87 11.40
CA SER A 239 -26.06 21.88 11.63
C SER A 239 -25.48 23.27 11.94
N PHE A 240 -24.32 23.33 12.60
CA PHE A 240 -23.56 24.55 12.84
C PHE A 240 -22.67 24.97 11.65
N ARG A 241 -22.80 24.30 10.49
CA ARG A 241 -22.01 24.54 9.27
C ARG A 241 -20.49 24.39 9.45
N VAL A 242 -20.07 23.57 10.41
CA VAL A 242 -18.66 23.23 10.63
C VAL A 242 -18.18 22.29 9.53
N ASN A 243 -17.05 22.61 8.91
CA ASN A 243 -16.40 21.73 7.93
C ASN A 243 -15.50 20.71 8.66
N VAL A 244 -16.08 19.56 9.02
CA VAL A 244 -15.38 18.51 9.77
C VAL A 244 -14.21 17.87 9.01
N ALA A 245 -14.27 17.84 7.68
CA ALA A 245 -13.17 17.36 6.86
C ALA A 245 -11.97 18.32 6.95
N TYR A 246 -12.23 19.62 6.92
CA TYR A 246 -11.20 20.64 7.11
C TYR A 246 -10.59 20.58 8.51
N GLU A 247 -11.40 20.49 9.57
CA GLU A 247 -10.89 20.33 10.94
C GLU A 247 -10.01 19.08 11.11
N ALA A 248 -10.40 17.96 10.50
CA ALA A 248 -9.63 16.73 10.53
C ALA A 248 -8.29 16.89 9.77
N SER A 249 -8.29 17.55 8.60
CA SER A 249 -7.06 17.87 7.86
C SER A 249 -6.09 18.72 8.69
N ILE A 250 -6.59 19.75 9.39
CA ILE A 250 -5.76 20.58 10.27
C ILE A 250 -5.20 19.77 11.43
N THR A 251 -6.03 18.94 12.06
CA THR A 251 -5.61 18.05 13.16
C THR A 251 -4.51 17.09 12.70
N ALA A 252 -4.70 16.45 11.53
CA ALA A 252 -3.71 15.55 10.95
C ALA A 252 -2.38 16.27 10.68
N LYS A 253 -2.44 17.49 10.14
CA LYS A 253 -1.26 18.33 9.91
C LYS A 253 -0.51 18.63 11.21
N ILE A 254 -1.21 19.00 12.28
CA ILE A 254 -0.62 19.27 13.60
C ILE A 254 0.07 18.02 14.15
N LEU A 255 -0.59 16.87 14.09
CA LEU A 255 -0.03 15.59 14.56
C LEU A 255 1.25 15.22 13.79
N THR A 256 1.27 15.41 12.48
CA THR A 256 2.49 15.17 11.69
C THR A 256 3.62 16.15 11.99
N ALA A 257 3.31 17.43 12.24
CA ALA A 257 4.33 18.41 12.59
C ALA A 257 4.97 18.10 13.95
N GLY A 258 4.15 17.69 14.95
CA GLY A 258 4.64 17.30 16.27
C GLY A 258 5.54 16.06 16.27
N SER A 259 5.30 15.11 15.36
CA SER A 259 6.13 13.90 15.22
C SER A 259 7.53 14.13 14.63
N SER A 260 7.83 15.35 14.13
CA SER A 260 9.16 15.73 13.66
C SER A 260 10.05 16.33 14.76
N TYR A 261 9.50 16.57 15.97
CA TYR A 261 10.20 17.19 17.11
C TYR A 261 10.44 16.24 18.29
N SER A 262 10.33 14.91 18.09
CA SER A 262 10.58 13.90 19.14
C SER A 262 11.61 12.88 18.69
#